data_AF-A0A3L7AQV7-F1
#
_entry.id   AF-A0A3L7AQV7-F1
#
_cell.length_a   1.000
_cell.length_b   1.000
_cell.length_c   1.000
_cell.angle_alpha   90.00
_cell.angle_beta   90.00
_cell.angle_gamma   90.00
#
_symmetry.space_group_name_H-M   'P 1'
#
loop_
_entity.id
_entity.type
_entity.pdbx_description
1 polymer ?
#
loop_
_entity_poly.entity_id
_entity_poly.type
_entity_poly.pdbx_seq_one_letter_code
_entity_poly.pdbx_strand_id
1 'polypeptide(L)'
;MSETPSEYPVSPEAAKQSPAVTQDAQAERESHADSAAADQAPADAWEAPQQSVRPDPVRAPHAGVFGYVAAVVGIAVALWIVAGRTLVGIDGDLVRWFAYSLGPVYAILNIFVARNIILTAKRGYNLRPSAVATLIISWVCGIGFGFLVPDITEHGLVSMVSLSGGEVAQEIGIGVANPLATVSVALTIFALVLSGLSARGPKPPVDEDDY
;
A
#
# COMPACT_ATOMS: atom_id res chain seq x y z
N MET A 1 30.49 48.12 51.64
CA MET A 1 31.85 48.62 51.91
C MET A 1 32.66 48.35 50.66
N SER A 2 32.74 49.32 49.73
CA SER A 2 33.78 50.38 49.69
C SER A 2 35.17 49.74 49.61
N GLU A 3 35.82 49.71 48.45
CA GLU A 3 36.80 50.71 47.99
C GLU A 3 37.18 50.38 46.53
N THR A 4 36.83 51.24 45.56
CA THR A 4 37.66 52.27 44.85
C THR A 4 38.50 51.77 43.66
N PRO A 5 38.60 52.58 42.59
CA PRO A 5 39.13 52.20 41.28
C PRO A 5 40.59 52.66 41.09
N SER A 6 41.40 51.87 40.38
CA SER A 6 42.76 52.23 40.00
C SER A 6 42.81 52.69 38.53
N GLU A 7 42.64 53.98 38.32
CA GLU A 7 43.13 54.72 37.16
C GLU A 7 44.66 54.63 37.08
N TYR A 8 45.22 54.45 35.87
CA TYR A 8 46.54 54.97 35.45
C TYR A 8 46.71 54.80 33.92
N PRO A 9 47.57 55.60 33.25
CA PRO A 9 47.10 56.63 32.34
C PRO A 9 47.47 56.38 30.87
N VAL A 10 46.77 57.10 30.01
CA VAL A 10 47.08 57.31 28.59
C VAL A 10 48.39 58.09 28.47
N SER A 11 49.37 57.56 27.75
CA SER A 11 50.52 58.32 27.24
C SER A 11 50.45 58.38 25.71
N PRO A 12 50.58 59.57 25.10
CA PRO A 12 50.46 59.77 23.65
C PRO A 12 51.84 59.70 23.01
N GLU A 13 52.06 58.77 22.09
CA GLU A 13 53.22 58.85 21.21
C GLU A 13 52.83 58.57 19.76
N ALA A 14 52.54 59.69 19.08
CA ALA A 14 52.45 59.77 17.65
C ALA A 14 53.85 59.58 17.05
N ALA A 15 54.03 58.53 16.26
CA ALA A 15 55.19 58.40 15.39
C ALA A 15 54.77 57.86 14.01
N LYS A 16 54.52 58.83 13.12
CA LYS A 16 54.93 58.85 11.70
C LYS A 16 54.58 57.63 10.84
N GLN A 17 53.45 57.75 10.16
CA GLN A 17 53.18 57.08 8.88
C GLN A 17 54.24 57.51 7.84
N SER A 18 54.94 56.52 7.28
CA SER A 18 55.76 56.66 6.07
C SER A 18 55.05 55.88 4.95
N PRO A 19 54.63 56.52 3.83
CA PRO A 19 53.88 55.86 2.79
C PRO A 19 54.83 55.44 1.66
N ALA A 20 55.43 54.25 1.74
CA ALA A 20 56.28 53.78 0.64
C ALA A 20 56.50 52.25 0.54
N VAL A 21 55.78 51.43 1.31
CA VAL A 21 55.92 49.96 1.23
C VAL A 21 54.54 49.32 1.24
N THR A 22 53.70 49.73 0.29
CA THR A 22 52.30 49.26 0.15
C THR A 22 51.98 48.99 -1.31
N GLN A 23 52.95 48.47 -2.07
CA GLN A 23 52.70 47.97 -3.44
C GLN A 23 53.13 46.52 -3.60
N ASP A 24 54.27 46.11 -3.03
CA ASP A 24 54.71 44.71 -3.16
C ASP A 24 53.87 43.72 -2.34
N ALA A 25 53.29 44.15 -1.21
CA ALA A 25 52.42 43.29 -0.39
C ALA A 25 50.96 43.19 -0.92
N GLN A 26 50.57 44.00 -1.90
CA GLN A 26 49.23 43.96 -2.49
C GLN A 26 49.15 42.97 -3.66
N ALA A 27 50.22 42.81 -4.43
CA ALA A 27 50.29 41.83 -5.52
C ALA A 27 50.28 40.38 -5.01
N GLU A 28 50.89 40.08 -3.86
CA GLU A 28 50.83 38.74 -3.23
C GLU A 28 49.45 38.43 -2.61
N ARG A 29 48.68 39.46 -2.20
CA ARG A 29 47.34 39.26 -1.63
C ARG A 29 46.29 38.99 -2.69
N GLU A 30 46.41 39.54 -3.89
CA GLU A 30 45.47 39.27 -4.98
C GLU A 30 45.64 37.84 -5.53
N SER A 31 46.88 37.31 -5.58
CA SER A 31 47.12 35.91 -5.97
C SER A 31 46.59 34.88 -4.95
N HIS A 32 46.50 35.25 -3.67
CA HIS A 32 45.95 34.36 -2.64
C HIS A 32 44.43 34.56 -2.40
N ALA A 33 43.85 35.68 -2.85
CA ALA A 33 42.41 35.94 -2.74
C ALA A 33 41.57 35.10 -3.73
N ASP A 34 42.07 34.85 -4.94
CA ASP A 34 41.36 34.00 -5.92
C ASP A 34 41.39 32.50 -5.54
N SER A 35 42.38 32.04 -4.78
CA SER A 35 42.41 30.66 -4.27
C SER A 35 41.56 30.46 -3.02
N ALA A 36 41.21 31.52 -2.29
CA ALA A 36 40.39 31.44 -1.07
C ALA A 36 38.88 31.59 -1.36
N ALA A 37 38.50 32.12 -2.52
CA ALA A 37 37.10 32.28 -2.92
C ALA A 37 36.45 30.99 -3.45
N ALA A 38 37.23 29.95 -3.77
CA ALA A 38 36.71 28.69 -4.28
C ALA A 38 36.27 27.69 -3.19
N ASP A 39 36.59 27.94 -1.92
CA ASP A 39 36.39 26.96 -0.82
C ASP A 39 35.42 27.43 0.27
N GLN A 40 34.76 28.57 0.08
CA GLN A 40 33.67 29.04 0.93
C GLN A 40 32.33 28.78 0.23
N ALA A 41 32.03 27.50 0.01
CA ALA A 41 30.65 27.07 -0.01
C ALA A 41 30.05 27.45 1.37
N PRO A 42 28.89 28.13 1.43
CA PRO A 42 28.30 28.56 2.69
C PRO A 42 28.20 27.35 3.64
N ALA A 43 28.80 27.44 4.83
CA ALA A 43 28.75 26.41 5.86
C ALA A 43 27.34 26.25 6.48
N ASP A 44 26.36 26.94 5.91
CA ASP A 44 24.93 26.93 6.17
C ASP A 44 24.13 26.32 4.99
N ALA A 45 24.80 25.95 3.88
CA ALA A 45 24.16 25.32 2.72
C ALA A 45 23.91 23.81 2.87
N TRP A 46 24.43 23.17 3.91
CA TRP A 46 24.25 21.73 4.16
C TRP A 46 23.16 21.39 5.18
N GLU A 47 22.51 22.39 5.81
CA GLU A 47 21.51 22.19 6.88
C GLU A 47 20.09 22.68 6.55
N ALA A 48 19.75 22.84 5.28
CA ALA A 48 18.34 22.68 4.93
C ALA A 48 18.15 21.17 4.73
N PRO A 49 17.52 20.42 5.67
CA PRO A 49 17.01 19.11 5.30
C PRO A 49 16.16 19.39 4.08
N GLN A 50 16.60 18.87 2.93
CA GLN A 50 15.77 18.93 1.74
C GLN A 50 14.50 18.24 2.15
N GLN A 51 13.49 19.05 2.52
CA GLN A 51 12.12 18.65 2.57
C GLN A 51 11.87 18.26 1.12
N SER A 52 12.20 17.00 0.82
CA SER A 52 11.80 16.33 -0.39
C SER A 52 10.36 16.73 -0.52
N VAL A 53 10.08 17.60 -1.49
CA VAL A 53 8.74 18.05 -1.78
C VAL A 53 8.05 16.73 -2.02
N ARG A 54 7.31 16.25 -1.01
CA ARG A 54 6.54 15.01 -1.14
C ARG A 54 5.71 15.33 -2.37
N PRO A 55 5.89 14.62 -3.49
CA PRO A 55 5.05 14.86 -4.63
C PRO A 55 3.64 14.80 -4.07
N ASP A 56 2.91 15.90 -4.21
CA ASP A 56 1.51 15.98 -3.79
C ASP A 56 0.92 14.65 -4.22
N PRO A 57 0.38 13.82 -3.30
CA PRO A 57 -0.16 12.54 -3.72
C PRO A 57 -1.28 12.92 -4.67
N VAL A 58 -1.00 12.84 -5.97
CA VAL A 58 -1.98 12.98 -7.03
C VAL A 58 -2.96 11.91 -6.66
N ARG A 59 -4.04 12.32 -5.98
CA ARG A 59 -5.08 11.44 -5.47
C ARG A 59 -5.59 10.77 -6.72
N ALA A 60 -5.10 9.58 -7.05
CA ALA A 60 -5.56 8.87 -8.22
C ALA A 60 -7.03 8.58 -7.95
N PRO A 61 -7.98 9.28 -8.60
CA PRO A 61 -9.40 9.16 -8.28
C PRO A 61 -9.89 7.72 -8.49
N HIS A 62 -9.15 6.95 -9.28
CA HIS A 62 -9.37 5.55 -9.62
C HIS A 62 -9.24 4.57 -8.44
N ALA A 63 -8.44 4.88 -7.41
CA ALA A 63 -8.20 3.93 -6.32
C ALA A 63 -9.44 3.71 -5.43
N GLY A 64 -10.27 4.75 -5.26
CA GLY A 64 -11.55 4.62 -4.56
C GLY A 64 -12.58 3.83 -5.37
N VAL A 65 -12.64 4.08 -6.69
CA VAL A 65 -13.53 3.36 -7.63
C VAL A 65 -13.24 1.86 -7.61
N PHE A 66 -11.96 1.47 -7.61
CA PHE A 66 -11.56 0.06 -7.56
C PHE A 66 -12.12 -0.66 -6.32
N GLY A 67 -12.12 -0.01 -5.16
CA GLY A 67 -12.70 -0.58 -3.95
C GLY A 67 -14.21 -0.85 -4.05
N TYR A 68 -14.96 0.05 -4.68
CA TYR A 68 -16.39 -0.17 -4.96
C TYR A 68 -16.62 -1.29 -5.97
N VAL A 69 -15.82 -1.33 -7.04
CA VAL A 69 -15.86 -2.43 -8.03
C VAL A 69 -15.58 -3.76 -7.34
N ALA A 70 -14.58 -3.83 -6.47
CA ALA A 70 -14.25 -5.03 -5.71
C ALA A 70 -15.40 -5.48 -4.79
N ALA A 71 -16.13 -4.55 -4.17
CA ALA A 71 -17.32 -4.88 -3.38
C ALA A 71 -18.43 -5.48 -4.27
N VAL A 72 -18.73 -4.83 -5.40
CA VAL A 72 -19.79 -5.27 -6.33
C VAL A 72 -19.45 -6.64 -6.90
N VAL A 73 -18.22 -6.84 -7.40
CA VAL A 73 -17.77 -8.12 -7.94
C VAL A 73 -17.76 -9.20 -6.85
N GLY A 74 -17.25 -8.90 -5.67
CA GLY A 74 -17.24 -9.86 -4.55
C GLY A 74 -18.64 -10.30 -4.13
N ILE A 75 -19.61 -9.39 -4.10
CA ILE A 75 -21.02 -9.72 -3.83
C ILE A 75 -21.61 -10.53 -4.98
N ALA A 76 -21.34 -10.16 -6.24
CA ALA A 76 -21.81 -10.91 -7.40
C ALA A 76 -21.27 -12.35 -7.40
N VAL A 77 -20.00 -12.56 -7.03
CA VAL A 77 -19.41 -13.90 -6.87
C VAL A 77 -20.05 -14.65 -5.69
N ALA A 78 -20.32 -13.99 -4.56
CA ALA A 78 -21.02 -14.61 -3.45
C ALA A 78 -22.42 -15.10 -3.86
N LEU A 79 -23.16 -14.25 -4.58
CA LEU A 79 -24.47 -14.60 -5.14
C LEU A 79 -24.37 -15.72 -6.16
N TRP A 80 -23.34 -15.72 -7.01
CA TRP A 80 -23.08 -16.80 -7.96
C TRP A 80 -22.81 -18.14 -7.28
N ILE A 81 -22.02 -18.15 -6.20
CA ILE A 81 -21.73 -19.36 -5.42
C ILE A 81 -23.03 -19.98 -4.85
N VAL A 82 -23.95 -19.13 -4.39
CA VAL A 82 -25.23 -19.57 -3.81
C VAL A 82 -26.24 -19.96 -4.89
N ALA A 83 -26.52 -19.03 -5.79
CA ALA A 83 -27.66 -19.06 -6.70
C ALA A 83 -27.28 -19.27 -8.18
N GLY A 84 -25.99 -19.43 -8.52
CA GLY A 84 -25.60 -19.73 -9.89
C GLY A 84 -26.34 -20.97 -10.42
N ARG A 85 -26.49 -21.99 -9.57
CA ARG A 85 -27.15 -23.25 -9.87
C ARG A 85 -28.65 -23.11 -10.16
N THR A 86 -29.34 -22.17 -9.50
CA THR A 86 -30.77 -21.93 -9.75
C THR A 86 -31.02 -21.30 -11.12
N LEU A 87 -30.05 -20.56 -11.68
CA LEU A 87 -30.13 -20.01 -13.04
C LEU A 87 -30.17 -21.10 -14.12
N VAL A 88 -29.69 -22.30 -13.81
CA VAL A 88 -29.66 -23.46 -14.71
C VAL A 88 -30.81 -24.44 -14.39
N GLY A 89 -31.71 -24.08 -13.47
CA GLY A 89 -32.85 -24.90 -13.06
C GLY A 89 -32.50 -26.02 -12.07
N ILE A 90 -31.31 -25.97 -11.47
CA ILE A 90 -30.88 -26.91 -10.44
C ILE A 90 -31.19 -26.26 -9.08
N ASP A 91 -32.34 -26.61 -8.51
CA ASP A 91 -32.79 -26.09 -7.21
C ASP A 91 -32.87 -27.25 -6.21
N GLY A 92 -31.78 -27.45 -5.47
CA GLY A 92 -31.69 -28.47 -4.43
C GLY A 92 -31.47 -27.87 -3.04
N ASP A 93 -31.59 -28.70 -2.00
CA ASP A 93 -31.55 -28.23 -0.61
C ASP A 93 -30.18 -27.64 -0.22
N LEU A 94 -29.11 -27.97 -0.96
CA LEU A 94 -27.77 -27.41 -0.77
C LEU A 94 -27.69 -25.92 -1.07
N VAL A 95 -28.51 -25.39 -2.00
CA VAL A 95 -28.58 -23.94 -2.26
C VAL A 95 -28.96 -23.19 -0.99
N ARG A 96 -29.94 -23.69 -0.22
CA ARG A 96 -30.38 -23.04 1.03
C ARG A 96 -29.27 -23.03 2.06
N TRP A 97 -28.57 -24.14 2.24
CA TRP A 97 -27.45 -24.22 3.17
C TRP A 97 -26.33 -23.24 2.81
N PHE A 98 -25.97 -23.12 1.53
CA PHE A 98 -24.99 -22.13 1.08
C PHE A 98 -25.50 -20.69 1.21
N ALA A 99 -26.80 -20.44 1.01
CA ALA A 99 -27.39 -19.13 1.21
C ALA A 99 -27.27 -18.64 2.66
N TYR A 100 -27.36 -19.55 3.65
CA TYR A 100 -27.24 -19.20 5.07
C TYR A 100 -25.81 -19.22 5.60
N SER A 101 -24.88 -19.96 4.97
CA SER A 101 -23.52 -20.15 5.49
C SER A 101 -22.46 -19.51 4.60
N LEU A 102 -22.11 -20.16 3.50
CA LEU A 102 -20.96 -19.82 2.67
C LEU A 102 -21.11 -18.48 1.97
N GLY A 103 -22.29 -18.19 1.42
CA GLY A 103 -22.60 -16.93 0.73
C GLY A 103 -22.38 -15.71 1.63
N PRO A 104 -23.04 -15.63 2.80
CA PRO A 104 -22.86 -14.54 3.74
C PRO A 104 -21.41 -14.38 4.20
N VAL A 105 -20.72 -15.48 4.55
CA VAL A 105 -19.31 -15.43 4.98
C VAL A 105 -18.42 -14.87 3.88
N TYR A 106 -18.59 -15.34 2.64
CA TYR A 106 -17.80 -14.87 1.50
C TYR A 106 -18.10 -13.40 1.15
N ALA A 107 -19.38 -12.99 1.20
CA ALA A 107 -19.79 -11.62 0.98
C ALA A 107 -19.19 -10.66 2.03
N ILE A 108 -19.27 -11.04 3.31
CA ILE A 108 -18.73 -10.25 4.42
C ILE A 108 -17.21 -10.07 4.25
N LEU A 109 -16.48 -11.14 3.92
CA LEU A 109 -15.05 -11.05 3.66
C LEU A 109 -14.72 -10.06 2.53
N ASN A 110 -15.43 -10.13 1.41
CA ASN A 110 -15.23 -9.21 0.29
C ASN A 110 -15.56 -7.76 0.64
N ILE A 111 -16.61 -7.52 1.44
CA ILE A 111 -16.95 -6.19 1.94
C ILE A 111 -15.81 -5.62 2.80
N PHE A 112 -15.22 -6.42 3.68
CA PHE A 112 -14.07 -5.97 4.48
C PHE A 112 -12.81 -5.71 3.64
N VAL A 113 -12.55 -6.54 2.62
CA VAL A 113 -11.47 -6.29 1.65
C VAL A 113 -11.68 -4.97 0.94
N ALA A 114 -12.88 -4.75 0.36
CA ALA A 114 -13.25 -3.52 -0.31
C ALA A 114 -13.13 -2.30 0.59
N ARG A 115 -13.60 -2.41 1.85
CA ARG A 115 -13.44 -1.35 2.86
C ARG A 115 -11.98 -1.00 3.08
N ASN A 116 -11.10 -1.99 3.21
CA ASN A 116 -9.66 -1.75 3.39
C ASN A 116 -9.03 -1.10 2.15
N ILE A 117 -9.43 -1.50 0.95
CA ILE A 117 -8.99 -0.86 -0.31
C ILE A 117 -9.42 0.61 -0.35
N ILE A 118 -10.68 0.91 -0.04
CA ILE A 118 -11.21 2.28 0.00
C ILE A 118 -10.47 3.11 1.05
N LEU A 119 -10.21 2.56 2.24
CA LEU A 119 -9.46 3.24 3.29
C LEU A 119 -8.00 3.51 2.88
N THR A 120 -7.36 2.54 2.22
CA THR A 120 -6.00 2.69 1.68
C THR A 120 -5.95 3.83 0.66
N ALA A 121 -6.90 3.86 -0.27
CA ALA A 121 -7.05 4.92 -1.27
C ALA A 121 -7.31 6.30 -0.63
N LYS A 122 -8.22 6.37 0.36
CA LYS A 122 -8.53 7.61 1.09
C LYS A 122 -7.34 8.17 1.86
N ARG A 123 -6.45 7.29 2.33
CA ARG A 123 -5.20 7.66 3.03
C ARG A 123 -4.05 8.03 2.09
N GLY A 124 -4.25 7.90 0.77
CA GLY A 124 -3.20 8.16 -0.22
C GLY A 124 -2.10 7.08 -0.25
N TYR A 125 -2.37 5.89 0.29
CA TYR A 125 -1.42 4.78 0.28
C TYR A 125 -1.60 3.92 -0.98
N ASN A 126 -0.53 3.24 -1.37
CA ASN A 126 -0.57 2.31 -2.48
C ASN A 126 -1.06 0.93 -2.04
N LEU A 127 -1.96 0.35 -2.81
CA LEU A 127 -2.41 -1.02 -2.61
C LEU A 127 -1.34 -2.01 -3.10
N ARG A 128 -1.07 -3.05 -2.32
CA ARG A 128 -0.09 -4.08 -2.72
C ARG A 128 -0.62 -4.85 -3.95
N PRO A 129 0.17 -5.01 -5.03
CA PRO A 129 -0.24 -5.80 -6.20
C PRO A 129 -0.62 -7.24 -5.85
N SER A 130 0.06 -7.81 -4.85
CA SER A 130 -0.26 -9.14 -4.34
C SER A 130 -1.69 -9.24 -3.78
N ALA A 131 -2.20 -8.19 -3.12
CA ALA A 131 -3.56 -8.18 -2.59
C ALA A 131 -4.60 -8.26 -3.73
N VAL A 132 -4.35 -7.53 -4.82
CA VAL A 132 -5.20 -7.53 -6.02
C VAL A 132 -5.15 -8.88 -6.72
N ALA A 133 -3.95 -9.43 -6.94
CA ALA A 133 -3.78 -10.73 -7.57
C ALA A 133 -4.50 -11.83 -6.77
N THR A 134 -4.31 -11.88 -5.44
CA THR A 134 -4.99 -12.88 -4.59
C THR A 134 -6.50 -12.74 -4.62
N LEU A 135 -7.02 -11.51 -4.69
CA LEU A 135 -8.46 -11.26 -4.75
C LEU A 135 -9.06 -11.74 -6.08
N ILE A 136 -8.40 -11.45 -7.20
CA ILE A 136 -8.84 -11.89 -8.53
C ILE A 136 -8.81 -13.42 -8.62
N ILE A 137 -7.72 -14.07 -8.18
CA ILE A 137 -7.63 -15.53 -8.20
C ILE A 137 -8.71 -16.15 -7.31
N SER A 138 -9.00 -15.55 -6.14
CA SER A 138 -10.11 -15.97 -5.30
C SER A 138 -11.45 -15.97 -6.04
N TRP A 139 -11.75 -14.89 -6.77
CA TRP A 139 -12.98 -14.79 -7.55
C TRP A 139 -13.04 -15.85 -8.65
N VAL A 140 -11.94 -16.09 -9.38
CA VAL A 140 -11.88 -17.15 -10.40
C VAL A 140 -12.15 -18.52 -9.78
N CYS A 141 -11.55 -18.83 -8.63
CA CYS A 141 -11.83 -20.07 -7.90
C CYS A 141 -13.29 -20.17 -7.43
N GLY A 142 -13.87 -19.07 -6.95
CA GLY A 142 -15.26 -19.02 -6.50
C GLY A 142 -16.27 -19.19 -7.65
N ILE A 143 -15.98 -18.59 -8.81
CA ILE A 143 -16.76 -18.78 -10.02
C ILE A 143 -16.69 -20.23 -10.48
N GLY A 144 -15.47 -20.79 -10.55
CA GLY A 144 -15.25 -22.21 -10.89
C GLY A 144 -15.99 -23.15 -9.93
N PHE A 145 -15.95 -22.88 -8.62
CA PHE A 145 -16.73 -23.61 -7.64
C PHE A 145 -18.23 -23.61 -7.98
N GLY A 146 -18.83 -22.45 -8.27
CA GLY A 146 -20.24 -22.36 -8.63
C GLY A 146 -20.64 -23.20 -9.85
N PHE A 147 -19.73 -23.43 -10.80
CA PHE A 147 -19.95 -24.33 -11.93
C PHE A 147 -19.83 -25.82 -11.56
N LEU A 148 -18.87 -26.16 -10.70
CA LEU A 148 -18.51 -27.55 -10.40
C LEU A 148 -19.33 -28.19 -9.28
N VAL A 149 -19.93 -27.38 -8.40
CA VAL A 149 -20.74 -27.88 -7.28
C VAL A 149 -21.94 -28.64 -7.79
N PRO A 150 -22.08 -29.93 -7.43
CA PRO A 150 -23.32 -30.64 -7.68
C PRO A 150 -24.38 -30.22 -6.65
N ASP A 151 -25.65 -30.34 -7.03
CA ASP A 151 -26.77 -30.30 -6.10
C ASP A 151 -27.53 -31.63 -6.11
N ILE A 152 -28.27 -31.89 -5.04
CA ILE A 152 -29.14 -33.04 -4.88
C ILE A 152 -30.53 -32.64 -5.38
N THR A 153 -30.94 -33.20 -6.51
CA THR A 153 -32.26 -33.01 -7.13
C THR A 153 -33.09 -34.30 -7.05
N GLU A 154 -34.37 -34.24 -7.41
CA GLU A 154 -35.25 -35.42 -7.49
C GLU A 154 -34.72 -36.51 -8.45
N HIS A 155 -33.83 -36.13 -9.38
CA HIS A 155 -33.21 -37.03 -10.35
C HIS A 155 -31.77 -37.48 -9.97
N GLY A 156 -31.30 -37.10 -8.76
CA GLY A 156 -29.96 -37.42 -8.27
C GLY A 156 -29.02 -36.20 -8.18
N LEU A 157 -27.71 -36.46 -8.04
CA LEU A 157 -26.68 -35.42 -8.04
C LEU A 157 -26.53 -34.84 -9.45
N VAL A 158 -26.68 -33.53 -9.61
CA VAL A 158 -26.53 -32.83 -10.91
C VAL A 158 -25.70 -31.56 -10.72
N SER A 159 -24.73 -31.31 -11.59
CA SER A 159 -23.95 -30.06 -11.64
C SER A 159 -24.07 -29.42 -13.03
N MET A 160 -23.68 -28.15 -13.18
CA MET A 160 -23.67 -27.51 -14.51
C MET A 160 -22.74 -28.22 -15.48
N VAL A 161 -21.66 -28.80 -14.97
CA VAL A 161 -20.68 -29.53 -15.78
C VAL A 161 -21.26 -30.87 -16.24
N SER A 162 -22.04 -31.57 -15.41
CA SER A 162 -22.62 -32.87 -15.78
C SER A 162 -23.67 -32.78 -16.87
N LEU A 163 -24.38 -31.65 -16.98
CA LEU A 163 -25.27 -31.33 -18.10
C LEU A 163 -24.56 -31.33 -19.47
N SER A 164 -23.25 -31.04 -19.50
CA SER A 164 -22.45 -30.95 -20.73
C SER A 164 -21.51 -32.14 -20.96
N GLY A 165 -21.07 -32.81 -19.90
CA GLY A 165 -19.99 -33.81 -19.93
C GLY A 165 -20.36 -35.19 -19.37
N GLY A 166 -21.62 -35.40 -18.96
CA GLY A 166 -22.08 -36.68 -18.42
C GLY A 166 -21.50 -37.02 -17.04
N GLU A 167 -21.60 -38.30 -16.66
CA GLU A 167 -21.30 -38.80 -15.31
C GLU A 167 -19.82 -38.66 -14.92
N VAL A 168 -18.89 -38.89 -15.85
CA VAL A 168 -17.44 -38.73 -15.61
C VAL A 168 -17.08 -37.28 -15.26
N ALA A 169 -17.69 -36.31 -15.94
CA ALA A 169 -17.44 -34.90 -15.67
C ALA A 169 -18.02 -34.46 -14.32
N GLN A 170 -19.06 -35.15 -13.85
CA GLN A 170 -19.63 -34.96 -12.52
C GLN A 170 -18.69 -35.41 -11.42
N GLU A 171 -18.11 -36.60 -11.53
CA GLU A 171 -17.18 -37.16 -10.53
C GLU A 171 -15.92 -36.29 -10.38
N ILE A 172 -15.36 -35.83 -11.51
CA ILE A 172 -14.22 -34.90 -11.51
C ILE A 172 -14.64 -33.56 -10.89
N GLY A 173 -15.84 -33.06 -11.25
CA GLY A 173 -16.41 -31.84 -10.70
C GLY A 173 -16.50 -31.85 -9.18
N ILE A 174 -17.00 -32.96 -8.62
CA ILE A 174 -17.09 -33.19 -7.16
C ILE A 174 -15.72 -33.13 -6.50
N GLY A 175 -14.74 -33.83 -7.07
CA GLY A 175 -13.38 -33.88 -6.54
C GLY A 175 -12.70 -32.51 -6.51
N VAL A 176 -12.99 -31.64 -7.49
CA VAL A 176 -12.34 -30.32 -7.64
C VAL A 176 -13.12 -29.19 -6.95
N ALA A 177 -14.44 -29.33 -6.77
CA ALA A 177 -15.27 -28.31 -6.13
C ALA A 177 -14.80 -27.96 -4.71
N ASN A 178 -14.57 -28.94 -3.85
CA ASN A 178 -14.17 -28.71 -2.45
C ASN A 178 -12.82 -27.96 -2.33
N PRO A 179 -11.75 -28.37 -3.07
CA PRO A 179 -10.53 -27.58 -3.16
C PRO A 179 -10.75 -26.15 -3.66
N LEU A 180 -11.56 -25.95 -4.71
CA LEU A 180 -11.82 -24.61 -5.25
C LEU A 180 -12.50 -23.69 -4.23
N ALA A 181 -13.50 -24.19 -3.49
CA ALA A 181 -14.13 -23.42 -2.42
C ALA A 181 -13.12 -23.01 -1.36
N THR A 182 -12.31 -23.96 -0.91
CA THR A 182 -11.30 -23.76 0.13
C THR A 182 -10.26 -22.73 -0.32
N VAL A 183 -9.74 -22.87 -1.53
CA VAL A 183 -8.75 -21.93 -2.11
C VAL A 183 -9.36 -20.55 -2.27
N SER A 184 -10.60 -20.45 -2.75
CA SER A 184 -11.30 -19.17 -2.89
C SER A 184 -11.39 -18.45 -1.54
N VAL A 185 -11.92 -19.10 -0.50
CA VAL A 185 -12.05 -18.50 0.83
C VAL A 185 -10.68 -18.13 1.42
N ALA A 186 -9.71 -19.03 1.35
CA ALA A 186 -8.36 -18.79 1.85
C ALA A 186 -7.71 -17.57 1.17
N LEU A 187 -7.79 -17.48 -0.16
CA LEU A 187 -7.26 -16.34 -0.91
C LEU A 187 -8.01 -15.04 -0.61
N THR A 188 -9.31 -15.07 -0.35
CA THR A 188 -10.04 -13.88 0.12
C THR A 188 -9.53 -13.43 1.50
N ILE A 189 -9.25 -14.36 2.41
CA ILE A 189 -8.66 -14.05 3.72
C ILE A 189 -7.26 -13.46 3.55
N PHE A 190 -6.41 -14.02 2.67
CA PHE A 190 -5.10 -13.44 2.37
C PHE A 190 -5.24 -12.03 1.78
N ALA A 191 -6.15 -11.82 0.84
CA ALA A 191 -6.44 -10.49 0.29
C ALA A 191 -6.89 -9.50 1.37
N LEU A 192 -7.70 -9.97 2.34
CA LEU A 192 -8.14 -9.16 3.47
C LEU A 192 -6.97 -8.73 4.36
N VAL A 193 -6.07 -9.66 4.68
CA VAL A 193 -4.87 -9.36 5.48
C VAL A 193 -3.96 -8.40 4.71
N LEU A 194 -3.67 -8.67 3.44
CA LEU A 194 -2.77 -7.84 2.63
C LEU A 194 -3.33 -6.42 2.41
N SER A 195 -4.64 -6.29 2.16
CA SER A 195 -5.31 -4.99 2.05
C SER A 195 -5.34 -4.26 3.40
N GLY A 196 -5.53 -4.99 4.51
CA GLY A 196 -5.46 -4.43 5.86
C GLY A 196 -4.07 -3.91 6.23
N LEU A 197 -3.01 -4.64 5.84
CA LEU A 197 -1.63 -4.18 5.99
C LEU A 197 -1.36 -2.93 5.15
N SER A 198 -1.89 -2.88 3.92
CA SER A 198 -1.76 -1.70 3.04
C SER A 198 -2.44 -0.46 3.66
N ALA A 199 -3.58 -0.66 4.34
CA ALA A 199 -4.30 0.43 5.00
C ALA A 199 -3.56 1.01 6.22
N ARG A 200 -2.65 0.25 6.86
CA ARG A 200 -1.88 0.69 8.04
C ARG A 200 -0.76 1.68 7.70
N GLY A 201 -0.31 1.74 6.44
CA GLY A 201 0.77 2.62 5.99
C GLY A 201 2.17 2.03 6.20
N PRO A 202 3.23 2.69 5.68
CA PRO A 202 4.62 2.26 5.84
C PRO A 202 5.02 2.18 7.32
N LYS A 203 5.85 1.19 7.69
CA LYS A 203 6.44 1.16 9.04
C LYS A 203 7.36 2.37 9.21
N PRO A 204 7.42 2.99 10.41
CA PRO A 204 8.44 3.98 10.71
C PRO A 204 9.83 3.39 10.41
N PRO A 205 10.77 4.18 9.86
CA PRO A 205 12.16 3.76 9.84
C PRO A 205 12.55 3.41 11.28
N VAL A 206 13.13 2.23 11.46
CA VAL A 206 13.81 1.91 12.71
C VAL A 206 15.12 2.65 12.59
N ASP A 207 15.32 3.68 13.41
CA ASP A 207 16.60 4.39 13.44
C ASP A 207 17.66 3.35 13.85
N GLU A 208 18.57 3.03 12.92
CA GLU A 208 19.64 2.04 13.13
C GLU A 208 20.74 2.56 14.07
N ASP A 209 20.52 3.71 14.71
CA ASP A 209 21.50 4.46 15.51
C ASP A 209 21.44 4.15 17.03
N ASP A 210 20.63 3.17 17.45
CA ASP A 210 20.44 2.78 18.87
C ASP A 210 21.32 1.58 19.33
N TYR A 211 22.45 1.30 18.65
CA TYR A 211 23.40 0.23 19.02
C TYR A 211 24.79 0.74 19.43
#